data_AF-A0A8H4VVK4-F1
#
_entry.id   AF-A0A8H4VVK4-F1
#
_cell.length_a   1.000
_cell.length_b   1.000
_cell.length_c   1.000
_cell.angle_alpha   90.00
_cell.angle_beta   90.00
_cell.angle_gamma   90.00
#
_symmetry.space_group_name_H-M   'P 1'
#
loop_
_entity.id
_entity.type
_entity.pdbx_description
1 polymer ?
#
loop_
_entity_poly.entity_id
_entity_poly.type
_entity_poly.pdbx_seq_one_letter_code
_entity_poly.pdbx_strand_id
1 'polypeptide(L)'
;MSTNEPTATSVDATNFPAPSGTKIATNQNSISAEQAYPIVQYDGFTYWPLSYIDNRYSFAIVVTTGSVSSPDVINTFEATGARYIDTISVYSGNETVSFVGQSDLAASVSWSELAAAGSSAASSASSSQQTSSTKATSTVPTTLSTSTTLGLPSSSSSSSSSSSSTSTPTISSSTGSHSTLSGGAIAGVVIGSIIAVIILSILGKCLYDFLQDRPPKPKPQPVIYRTPSPTRPPPSQDGTALERQDKVYQDILERKKAHDAAIAAQGEGERGDSIEVDESASQRGGFAGSELPKKIAVGQSEATIVNEKGGQGLGGGTPGVGRGSKGASLMSPTPTVLSGGSNPIGKAPPPI
;
A
#
# COMPACT_ATOMS: atom_id res chain seq x y z
N MET A 1 14.88 -16.20 -23.99
CA MET A 1 13.74 -16.38 -23.07
C MET A 1 12.99 -15.07 -23.07
N SER A 2 11.72 -15.04 -23.47
CA SER A 2 10.94 -13.80 -23.43
C SER A 2 10.68 -13.47 -21.96
N THR A 3 11.24 -12.37 -21.47
CA THR A 3 10.93 -11.85 -20.14
C THR A 3 9.49 -11.36 -20.18
N ASN A 4 8.59 -12.07 -19.51
CA ASN A 4 7.20 -11.64 -19.40
C ASN A 4 7.16 -10.38 -18.54
N GLU A 5 6.93 -9.21 -19.13
CA GLU A 5 6.82 -7.95 -18.36
C GLU A 5 5.61 -8.01 -17.39
N PRO A 6 5.76 -7.57 -16.12
CA PRO A 6 4.61 -7.48 -15.21
C PRO A 6 3.52 -6.61 -15.80
N THR A 7 2.27 -7.03 -15.66
CA THR A 7 1.12 -6.26 -16.15
C THR A 7 0.23 -5.86 -14.97
N ALA A 8 0.04 -4.56 -14.79
CA ALA A 8 -0.94 -4.03 -13.85
C ALA A 8 -2.35 -4.10 -14.47
N THR A 9 -3.30 -4.69 -13.75
CA THR A 9 -4.71 -4.80 -14.19
C THR A 9 -5.64 -4.54 -13.00
N SER A 10 -6.94 -4.37 -13.26
CA SER A 10 -7.95 -4.23 -12.22
C SER A 10 -8.93 -5.40 -12.27
N VAL A 11 -9.31 -5.93 -11.11
CA VAL A 11 -10.19 -7.09 -10.97
C VAL A 11 -11.20 -6.92 -9.85
N ASP A 12 -12.25 -7.73 -9.85
CA ASP A 12 -13.20 -7.80 -8.73
C ASP A 12 -12.59 -8.60 -7.57
N ALA A 13 -12.35 -7.92 -6.45
CA ALA A 13 -11.79 -8.44 -5.21
C ALA A 13 -12.84 -8.77 -4.14
N THR A 14 -14.14 -8.67 -4.44
CA THR A 14 -15.24 -8.87 -3.46
C THR A 14 -15.15 -10.22 -2.73
N ASN A 15 -14.64 -11.26 -3.40
CA ASN A 15 -14.51 -12.61 -2.84
C ASN A 15 -13.06 -13.01 -2.53
N PHE A 16 -12.14 -12.05 -2.45
CA PHE A 16 -10.74 -12.35 -2.18
C PHE A 16 -10.54 -12.84 -0.72
N PRO A 17 -9.96 -14.04 -0.50
CA PRO A 17 -9.74 -14.57 0.85
C PRO A 17 -8.51 -13.93 1.50
N ALA A 18 -8.65 -12.69 1.98
CA ALA A 18 -7.56 -11.94 2.59
C ALA A 18 -6.95 -12.69 3.80
N PRO A 19 -5.61 -12.85 3.87
CA PRO A 19 -4.93 -13.40 5.05
C PRO A 19 -5.26 -12.64 6.33
N SER A 20 -5.20 -13.33 7.47
CA SER A 20 -5.47 -12.70 8.78
C SER A 20 -4.59 -11.48 9.02
N GLY A 21 -5.19 -10.39 9.52
CA GLY A 21 -4.48 -9.12 9.76
C GLY A 21 -4.39 -8.21 8.54
N THR A 22 -4.90 -8.63 7.38
CA THR A 22 -4.95 -7.83 6.15
C THR A 22 -6.39 -7.57 5.72
N LYS A 23 -6.58 -6.59 4.85
CA LYS A 23 -7.87 -6.27 4.22
C LYS A 23 -7.66 -5.67 2.84
N ILE A 24 -8.66 -5.84 1.98
CA ILE A 24 -8.83 -4.98 0.81
C ILE A 24 -9.06 -3.57 1.35
N ALA A 25 -8.11 -2.66 1.12
CA ALA A 25 -8.36 -1.25 1.43
C ALA A 25 -7.74 -0.36 0.36
N THR A 26 -8.62 0.39 -0.26
CA THR A 26 -8.30 1.49 -1.17
C THR A 26 -8.48 2.82 -0.46
N ASN A 27 -8.20 3.92 -1.14
CA ASN A 27 -8.41 5.28 -0.66
C ASN A 27 -9.90 5.63 -0.41
N GLN A 28 -10.49 5.01 0.61
CA GLN A 28 -11.66 5.31 1.45
C GLN A 28 -12.97 5.90 0.91
N ASN A 29 -13.10 6.35 -0.34
CA ASN A 29 -14.34 6.98 -0.82
C ASN A 29 -14.99 6.29 -2.03
N SER A 30 -14.42 5.18 -2.51
CA SER A 30 -14.91 4.50 -3.70
C SER A 30 -15.50 3.15 -3.31
N ILE A 31 -16.82 3.07 -3.13
CA ILE A 31 -17.55 1.79 -2.97
C ILE A 31 -17.26 0.84 -4.17
N SER A 32 -16.86 1.40 -5.31
CA SER A 32 -16.41 0.68 -6.51
C SER A 32 -15.02 0.05 -6.41
N ALA A 33 -14.28 0.27 -5.31
CA ALA A 33 -12.90 -0.17 -5.22
C ALA A 33 -12.73 -1.69 -5.08
N GLU A 34 -13.73 -2.39 -4.55
CA GLU A 34 -13.74 -3.85 -4.54
C GLU A 34 -13.99 -4.41 -5.94
N GLN A 35 -14.75 -3.71 -6.78
CA GLN A 35 -15.09 -4.19 -8.14
C GLN A 35 -13.96 -3.95 -9.17
N ALA A 36 -13.02 -3.05 -8.87
CA ALA A 36 -11.93 -2.68 -9.76
C ALA A 36 -10.60 -2.52 -8.98
N TYR A 37 -10.24 -3.56 -8.23
CA TYR A 37 -9.07 -3.58 -7.37
C TYR A 37 -7.79 -3.79 -8.19
N PRO A 38 -6.75 -2.96 -8.04
CA PRO A 38 -5.52 -3.08 -8.80
C PRO A 38 -4.68 -4.27 -8.33
N ILE A 39 -4.22 -5.07 -9.28
CA ILE A 39 -3.36 -6.24 -9.09
C ILE A 39 -2.21 -6.22 -10.10
N VAL A 40 -1.17 -7.01 -9.82
CA VAL A 40 -0.09 -7.28 -10.79
C VAL A 40 -0.18 -8.73 -11.23
N GLN A 41 -0.06 -8.98 -12.52
CA GLN A 41 0.14 -10.31 -13.07
C GLN A 41 1.57 -10.42 -13.59
N TYR A 42 2.30 -11.44 -13.14
CA TYR A 42 3.68 -11.66 -13.54
C TYR A 42 4.06 -13.13 -13.38
N ASP A 43 4.65 -13.70 -14.43
CA ASP A 43 5.09 -15.10 -14.50
C ASP A 43 4.04 -16.15 -14.07
N GLY A 44 2.77 -15.89 -14.41
CA GLY A 44 1.64 -16.78 -14.06
C GLY A 44 1.14 -16.63 -12.62
N PHE A 45 1.69 -15.72 -11.83
CA PHE A 45 1.23 -15.38 -10.49
C PHE A 45 0.44 -14.07 -10.49
N THR A 46 -0.43 -13.92 -9.49
CA THR A 46 -1.14 -12.66 -9.21
C THR A 46 -0.70 -12.10 -7.87
N TYR A 47 -0.38 -10.81 -7.82
CA TYR A 47 0.09 -10.10 -6.63
C TYR A 47 -0.96 -9.08 -6.20
N TRP A 48 -1.45 -9.24 -4.97
CA TRP A 48 -2.52 -8.44 -4.39
C TRP A 48 -1.94 -7.54 -3.28
N PRO A 49 -1.90 -6.21 -3.47
CA PRO A 49 -1.36 -5.29 -2.48
C PRO A 49 -2.39 -4.94 -1.40
N LEU A 50 -2.43 -5.71 -0.32
CA LEU A 50 -3.40 -5.53 0.77
C LEU A 50 -2.90 -4.56 1.82
N SER A 51 -3.82 -3.89 2.50
CA SER A 51 -3.48 -3.07 3.67
C SER A 51 -3.57 -3.89 4.94
N TYR A 52 -2.71 -3.60 5.91
CA TYR A 52 -2.87 -4.15 7.25
C TYR A 52 -4.05 -3.50 7.99
N ILE A 53 -4.74 -4.27 8.82
CA ILE A 53 -5.84 -3.78 9.65
C ILE A 53 -5.38 -2.80 10.74
N ASP A 54 -4.12 -2.90 11.13
CA ASP A 54 -3.47 -2.05 12.14
C ASP A 54 -2.95 -0.73 11.58
N ASN A 55 -3.24 -0.44 10.31
CA ASN A 55 -3.08 0.88 9.75
C ASN A 55 -1.61 1.37 9.64
N ARG A 56 -0.64 0.44 9.54
CA ARG A 56 0.78 0.78 9.27
C ARG A 56 1.04 1.24 7.83
N TYR A 57 2.17 1.92 7.60
CA TYR A 57 2.61 2.41 6.28
C TYR A 57 3.33 1.32 5.47
N SER A 58 2.67 0.19 5.28
CA SER A 58 3.12 -0.89 4.42
C SER A 58 1.94 -1.66 3.81
N PHE A 59 2.23 -2.31 2.69
CA PHE A 59 1.34 -3.30 2.08
C PHE A 59 1.79 -4.72 2.44
N ALA A 60 0.82 -5.61 2.60
CA ALA A 60 1.04 -7.04 2.48
C ALA A 60 0.82 -7.42 1.01
N ILE A 61 1.90 -7.74 0.30
CA ILE A 61 1.83 -8.26 -1.07
C ILE A 61 1.53 -9.76 -1.00
N VAL A 62 0.28 -10.11 -1.24
CA VAL A 62 -0.18 -11.50 -1.23
C VAL A 62 -0.01 -12.08 -2.63
N VAL A 63 0.77 -13.16 -2.74
CA VAL A 63 1.02 -13.86 -3.99
C VAL A 63 0.06 -15.04 -4.10
N THR A 64 -0.66 -15.11 -5.21
CA THR A 64 -1.64 -16.17 -5.46
C THR A 64 -1.40 -16.87 -6.79
N THR A 65 -1.80 -18.13 -6.85
CA THR A 65 -1.90 -18.91 -8.10
C THR A 65 -3.36 -19.19 -8.45
N GLY A 66 -3.60 -19.66 -9.68
CA GLY A 66 -4.92 -20.02 -10.18
C GLY A 66 -5.69 -18.85 -10.79
N SER A 67 -7.02 -18.97 -10.83
CA SER A 67 -7.90 -17.92 -11.36
C SER A 67 -8.13 -16.85 -10.30
N VAL A 68 -8.26 -15.59 -10.74
CA VAL A 68 -8.60 -14.43 -9.89
C VAL A 68 -9.86 -14.67 -9.05
N SER A 69 -10.83 -15.46 -9.54
CA SER A 69 -12.08 -15.77 -8.83
C SER A 69 -11.94 -16.85 -7.75
N SER A 70 -10.84 -17.60 -7.73
CA SER A 70 -10.57 -18.65 -6.74
C SER A 70 -9.06 -18.72 -6.50
N PRO A 71 -8.48 -17.64 -5.94
CA PRO A 71 -7.04 -17.54 -5.79
C PRO A 71 -6.58 -18.47 -4.66
N ASP A 72 -5.50 -19.21 -4.90
CA ASP A 72 -4.80 -19.97 -3.87
C ASP A 72 -3.60 -19.16 -3.39
N VAL A 73 -3.56 -18.84 -2.09
CA VAL A 73 -2.52 -17.99 -1.50
C VAL A 73 -1.27 -18.82 -1.25
N ILE A 74 -0.17 -18.49 -1.93
CA ILE A 74 1.07 -19.27 -1.89
C ILE A 74 2.18 -18.55 -1.11
N ASN A 75 2.16 -17.22 -1.08
CA ASN A 75 3.15 -16.41 -0.34
C ASN A 75 2.55 -15.08 0.12
N THR A 76 3.20 -14.44 1.09
CA THR A 76 2.91 -13.07 1.48
C THR A 76 4.20 -12.42 1.96
N PHE A 77 4.50 -11.23 1.45
CA PHE A 77 5.64 -10.43 1.90
C PHE A 77 5.24 -8.97 2.09
N GLU A 78 6.03 -8.22 2.86
CA GLU A 78 5.72 -6.82 3.20
C GLU A 78 6.46 -5.86 2.28
N ALA A 79 5.75 -4.84 1.77
CA ALA A 79 6.32 -3.75 0.99
C ALA A 79 6.04 -2.41 1.69
N THR A 80 7.08 -1.83 2.28
CA THR A 80 6.96 -0.57 3.04
C THR A 80 6.90 0.64 2.11
N GLY A 81 6.07 1.63 2.45
CA GLY A 81 6.05 2.92 1.76
C GLY A 81 4.69 3.59 1.75
N ALA A 82 3.61 2.83 1.63
CA ALA A 82 2.25 3.35 1.61
C ALA A 82 1.26 2.42 2.34
N ARG A 83 0.05 2.93 2.61
CA ARG A 83 -0.93 2.26 3.47
C ARG A 83 -2.15 1.74 2.75
N TYR A 84 -2.69 2.50 1.80
CA TYR A 84 -3.90 2.15 1.03
C TYR A 84 -3.55 2.22 -0.43
N ILE A 85 -3.90 1.19 -1.20
CA ILE A 85 -3.55 1.16 -2.62
C ILE A 85 -4.48 2.10 -3.40
N ASP A 86 -3.90 2.87 -4.32
CA ASP A 86 -4.64 3.70 -5.27
C ASP A 86 -4.38 3.20 -6.69
N THR A 87 -3.12 3.17 -7.10
CA THR A 87 -2.72 2.72 -8.45
C THR A 87 -1.44 1.90 -8.41
N ILE A 88 -1.20 1.15 -9.49
CA ILE A 88 0.04 0.40 -9.69
C ILE A 88 0.68 0.87 -10.99
N SER A 89 1.96 1.21 -10.93
CA SER A 89 2.76 1.59 -12.09
C SER A 89 3.88 0.58 -12.30
N VAL A 90 4.02 0.08 -13.53
CA VAL A 90 5.11 -0.81 -13.93
C VAL A 90 6.14 -0.01 -14.72
N TYR A 91 7.41 -0.11 -14.33
CA TYR A 91 8.51 0.59 -14.97
C TYR A 91 9.52 -0.42 -15.53
N SER A 92 9.57 -0.55 -16.85
CA SER A 92 10.50 -1.46 -17.53
C SER A 92 11.95 -0.97 -17.53
N GLY A 93 12.18 0.35 -17.47
CA GLY A 93 13.54 0.91 -17.48
C GLY A 93 14.40 0.56 -16.27
N ASN A 94 13.78 0.33 -15.11
CA ASN A 94 14.45 -0.07 -13.87
C ASN A 94 13.91 -1.40 -13.32
N GLU A 95 13.08 -2.09 -14.09
CA GLU A 95 12.44 -3.36 -13.70
C GLU A 95 11.80 -3.30 -12.30
N THR A 96 11.00 -2.26 -12.07
CA THR A 96 10.26 -2.09 -10.80
C THR A 96 8.77 -2.04 -11.01
N VAL A 97 8.05 -2.43 -9.97
CA VAL A 97 6.61 -2.18 -9.82
C VAL A 97 6.43 -1.28 -8.61
N SER A 98 5.74 -0.16 -8.81
CA SER A 98 5.42 0.82 -7.79
C SER A 98 3.96 0.72 -7.41
N PHE A 99 3.72 0.39 -6.14
CA PHE A 99 2.41 0.35 -5.52
C PHE A 99 2.15 1.72 -4.90
N VAL A 100 1.45 2.57 -5.64
CA VAL A 100 1.18 3.95 -5.25
C VAL A 100 -0.08 3.98 -4.40
N GLY A 101 0.05 4.52 -3.20
CA GLY A 101 -1.04 4.67 -2.27
C GLY A 101 -1.44 6.11 -1.98
N GLN A 102 -2.10 6.31 -0.84
CA GLN A 102 -2.54 7.63 -0.40
C GLN A 102 -1.38 8.63 -0.33
N SER A 103 -1.66 9.89 -0.70
CA SER A 103 -0.72 11.02 -0.66
C SER A 103 0.52 10.82 -1.55
N ASP A 104 0.37 10.07 -2.66
CA ASP A 104 1.43 9.77 -3.62
C ASP A 104 2.64 9.04 -3.01
N LEU A 105 2.46 8.47 -1.81
CA LEU A 105 3.43 7.59 -1.21
C LEU A 105 3.43 6.27 -1.96
N ALA A 106 4.60 5.65 -2.13
CA ALA A 106 4.71 4.42 -2.89
C ALA A 106 5.62 3.40 -2.20
N ALA A 107 5.26 2.13 -2.32
CA ALA A 107 6.16 1.02 -2.08
C ALA A 107 6.67 0.50 -3.43
N SER A 108 7.98 0.30 -3.57
CA SER A 108 8.58 -0.18 -4.82
C SER A 108 9.15 -1.59 -4.63
N VAL A 109 8.84 -2.49 -5.56
CA VAL A 109 9.32 -3.88 -5.55
C VAL A 109 9.96 -4.18 -6.90
N SER A 110 11.12 -4.84 -6.90
CA SER A 110 11.82 -5.23 -8.14
C SER A 110 11.15 -6.43 -8.82
N TRP A 111 11.28 -6.56 -10.14
CA TRP A 111 10.75 -7.72 -10.88
C TRP A 111 11.41 -9.04 -10.43
N SER A 112 12.69 -9.00 -10.05
CA SER A 112 13.38 -10.16 -9.48
C SER A 112 12.80 -10.61 -8.14
N GLU A 113 12.38 -9.67 -7.29
CA GLU A 113 11.76 -9.97 -6.01
C GLU A 113 10.35 -10.55 -6.18
N LEU A 114 9.58 -10.02 -7.14
CA LEU A 114 8.30 -10.61 -7.53
C LEU A 114 8.48 -12.06 -8.03
N ALA A 115 9.45 -12.32 -8.92
CA ALA A 115 9.74 -13.65 -9.43
C ALA A 115 10.18 -14.61 -8.32
N ALA A 116 11.05 -14.16 -7.43
CA ALA A 116 11.52 -14.92 -6.28
C ALA A 116 10.37 -15.27 -5.33
N ALA A 117 9.46 -14.33 -5.08
CA ALA A 117 8.30 -14.55 -4.22
C ALA A 117 7.34 -15.61 -4.78
N GLY A 118 7.10 -15.62 -6.10
CA GLY A 118 6.29 -16.66 -6.76
C GLY A 118 6.97 -18.03 -6.79
N SER A 119 8.27 -18.07 -7.09
CA SER A 119 9.04 -19.32 -7.22
C SER A 119 9.30 -20.02 -5.88
N SER A 120 9.54 -19.26 -4.82
CA SER A 120 9.80 -19.81 -3.48
C SER A 120 8.61 -20.63 -2.97
N ALA A 121 7.39 -20.17 -3.29
CA ALA A 121 6.19 -20.84 -2.87
C ALA A 121 5.88 -22.10 -3.68
N ALA A 122 6.08 -22.08 -5.00
CA ALA A 122 5.95 -23.26 -5.84
C ALA A 122 6.90 -24.40 -5.42
N SER A 123 8.12 -24.03 -5.01
CA SER A 123 9.12 -24.98 -4.50
C SER A 123 8.70 -25.61 -3.18
N SER A 124 8.10 -24.81 -2.27
CA SER A 124 7.62 -25.31 -0.99
C SER A 124 6.44 -26.28 -1.12
N ALA A 125 5.52 -26.02 -2.06
CA ALA A 125 4.38 -26.90 -2.33
C ALA A 125 4.82 -28.27 -2.88
N SER A 126 5.80 -28.29 -3.79
CA SER A 126 6.31 -29.54 -4.38
C SER A 126 7.05 -30.43 -3.37
N SER A 127 7.69 -29.84 -2.35
CA SER A 127 8.43 -30.60 -1.33
C SER A 127 7.54 -31.44 -0.39
N SER A 128 6.24 -31.14 -0.30
CA SER A 128 5.31 -31.81 0.63
C SER A 128 4.72 -33.13 0.10
N GLN A 129 4.93 -33.48 -1.17
CA GLN A 129 4.41 -34.71 -1.77
C GLN A 129 5.40 -35.89 -1.75
N GLN A 130 6.61 -35.73 -1.20
CA GLN A 130 7.60 -36.79 -1.09
C GLN A 130 7.60 -37.48 0.29
N THR A 131 6.43 -37.82 0.82
CA THR A 131 6.29 -38.78 1.91
C THR A 131 5.19 -39.78 1.58
N SER A 132 5.46 -40.66 0.61
CA SER A 132 4.68 -41.89 0.44
C SER A 132 5.60 -43.11 0.36
N SER A 133 5.30 -44.06 1.26
CA SER A 133 5.41 -45.51 1.13
C SER A 133 6.79 -46.20 1.05
N THR A 134 7.57 -46.15 2.13
CA THR A 134 8.28 -47.37 2.57
C THR A 134 7.42 -48.15 3.56
N LYS A 135 6.67 -49.10 3.02
CA LYS A 135 6.06 -50.22 3.74
C LYS A 135 7.19 -51.07 4.34
N ALA A 136 7.64 -50.74 5.56
CA ALA A 136 8.58 -51.55 6.31
C ALA A 136 7.83 -52.48 7.27
N THR A 137 7.95 -53.77 7.00
CA THR A 137 7.52 -54.86 7.88
C THR A 137 8.22 -54.73 9.24
N SER A 138 7.40 -54.78 10.29
CA SER A 138 7.79 -54.77 11.70
C SER A 138 8.69 -55.95 12.06
N THR A 139 9.87 -55.67 12.62
CA THR A 139 10.55 -56.61 13.53
C THR A 139 11.20 -55.78 14.64
N VAL A 140 10.74 -56.04 15.86
CA VAL A 140 11.11 -55.38 17.12
C VAL A 140 12.56 -55.71 17.48
N PRO A 141 13.34 -54.73 17.98
CA PRO A 141 13.80 -54.89 19.36
C PRO A 141 13.74 -53.59 20.18
N THR A 142 13.19 -53.74 21.38
CA THR A 142 13.30 -52.86 22.54
C THR A 142 14.75 -52.55 22.88
N THR A 143 15.12 -51.27 22.98
CA THR A 143 16.20 -50.83 23.87
C THR A 143 15.83 -49.50 24.53
N LEU A 144 15.76 -49.56 25.86
CA LEU A 144 15.76 -48.41 26.77
C LEU A 144 17.04 -47.60 26.56
N SER A 145 16.95 -46.27 26.54
CA SER A 145 18.04 -45.41 27.00
C SER A 145 17.52 -44.07 27.49
N THR A 146 17.71 -43.91 28.80
CA THR A 146 17.59 -42.70 29.62
C THR A 146 18.83 -41.82 29.45
N SER A 147 18.65 -40.51 29.32
CA SER A 147 19.57 -39.41 29.74
C SER A 147 18.92 -38.10 29.24
N THR A 148 18.39 -37.20 30.07
CA THR A 148 19.04 -36.28 31.02
C THR A 148 20.21 -35.52 30.41
N THR A 149 20.00 -34.29 29.91
CA THR A 149 20.94 -33.17 30.13
C THR A 149 20.28 -31.81 29.92
N LEU A 150 20.44 -30.96 30.94
CA LEU A 150 20.13 -29.54 31.00
C LEU A 150 21.11 -28.72 30.14
N GLY A 151 20.66 -27.61 29.57
CA GLY A 151 21.55 -26.66 28.88
C GLY A 151 20.88 -25.35 28.49
N LEU A 152 20.74 -24.46 29.48
CA LEU A 152 20.46 -23.03 29.30
C LEU A 152 21.75 -22.28 28.86
N PRO A 153 21.64 -21.33 27.92
CA PRO A 153 22.28 -20.02 28.11
C PRO A 153 21.27 -18.90 27.77
N SER A 154 20.84 -18.06 28.72
CA SER A 154 21.45 -16.80 29.16
C SER A 154 21.90 -15.83 28.05
N SER A 155 21.07 -14.79 27.90
CA SER A 155 21.39 -13.36 27.72
C SER A 155 22.10 -12.84 26.47
N SER A 156 21.39 -11.98 25.72
CA SER A 156 21.94 -10.69 25.28
C SER A 156 20.83 -9.66 25.01
N SER A 157 20.94 -8.57 25.73
CA SER A 157 20.13 -7.36 25.79
C SER A 157 20.62 -6.25 24.84
N SER A 158 19.70 -5.53 24.18
CA SER A 158 19.80 -4.13 23.70
C SER A 158 18.61 -3.90 22.76
N SER A 159 17.83 -2.81 22.74
CA SER A 159 18.13 -1.42 23.00
C SER A 159 16.81 -0.65 23.23
N SER A 160 16.79 0.17 24.27
CA SER A 160 15.75 1.12 24.64
C SER A 160 15.82 2.38 23.76
N SER A 161 14.74 2.72 23.05
CA SER A 161 14.53 4.04 22.47
C SER A 161 13.70 4.90 23.44
N SER A 162 14.34 5.96 23.92
CA SER A 162 13.82 6.98 24.83
C SER A 162 12.73 7.82 24.16
N SER A 163 11.53 7.76 24.70
CA SER A 163 10.44 8.70 24.41
C SER A 163 10.69 10.03 25.14
N SER A 164 10.82 11.10 24.36
CA SER A 164 10.89 12.48 24.84
C SER A 164 9.54 12.91 25.41
N SER A 165 9.50 13.16 26.71
CA SER A 165 8.35 13.71 27.43
C SER A 165 8.18 15.19 27.11
N THR A 166 7.15 15.52 26.34
CA THR A 166 6.66 16.88 26.13
C THR A 166 6.02 17.38 27.42
N SER A 167 6.67 18.33 28.10
CA SER A 167 6.15 19.02 29.26
C SER A 167 4.95 19.90 28.88
N THR A 168 3.78 19.52 29.36
CA THR A 168 2.54 20.31 29.34
C THR A 168 2.66 21.48 30.31
N PRO A 169 2.49 22.74 29.86
CA PRO A 169 2.46 23.88 30.78
C PRO A 169 1.17 23.85 31.61
N THR A 170 1.33 23.73 32.92
CA THR A 170 0.25 23.88 33.90
C THR A 170 -0.23 25.34 33.90
N ILE A 171 -1.44 25.58 33.40
CA ILE A 171 -2.11 26.87 33.48
C ILE A 171 -2.66 27.02 34.90
N SER A 172 -1.93 27.73 35.75
CA SER A 172 -2.45 28.19 37.04
C SER A 172 -3.34 29.41 36.81
N SER A 173 -4.64 29.21 36.95
CA SER A 173 -5.66 30.26 36.94
C SER A 173 -5.58 31.08 38.23
N SER A 174 -4.76 32.15 38.23
CA SER A 174 -4.84 33.20 39.24
C SER A 174 -5.77 34.31 38.75
N THR A 175 -6.95 34.37 39.36
CA THR A 175 -7.94 35.43 39.23
C THR A 175 -7.38 36.72 39.84
N GLY A 176 -7.04 37.73 39.04
CA GLY A 176 -6.71 39.04 39.59
C GLY A 176 -5.99 39.97 38.63
N SER A 177 -6.56 41.16 38.47
CA SER A 177 -5.94 42.39 37.95
C SER A 177 -5.64 42.42 36.45
N HIS A 178 -6.53 43.13 35.75
CA HIS A 178 -6.45 43.50 34.33
C HIS A 178 -5.24 44.41 34.07
N SER A 179 -4.07 43.80 33.87
CA SER A 179 -2.91 44.48 33.32
C SER A 179 -3.18 44.80 31.86
N THR A 180 -3.30 46.09 31.55
CA THR A 180 -3.30 46.58 30.18
C THR A 180 -2.00 46.12 29.52
N LEU A 181 -2.13 45.26 28.50
CA LEU A 181 -0.99 44.69 27.79
C LEU A 181 -0.12 45.82 27.24
N SER A 182 1.19 45.71 27.46
CA SER A 182 2.17 46.67 26.94
C SER A 182 1.93 46.91 25.45
N GLY A 183 1.89 48.18 25.03
CA GLY A 183 1.60 48.54 23.63
C GLY A 183 2.51 47.82 22.62
N GLY A 184 3.73 47.47 23.02
CA GLY A 184 4.64 46.66 22.22
C GLY A 184 4.16 45.22 21.99
N ALA A 185 3.53 44.58 22.98
CA ALA A 185 2.96 43.24 22.84
C ALA A 185 1.75 43.25 21.89
N ILE A 186 0.91 44.28 21.98
CA ILE A 186 -0.23 44.45 21.07
C ILE A 186 0.26 44.67 19.63
N ALA A 187 1.27 45.53 19.43
CA ALA A 187 1.86 45.75 18.11
C ALA A 187 2.48 44.49 17.51
N GLY A 188 3.19 43.69 18.33
CA GLY A 188 3.81 42.44 17.90
C GLY A 188 2.81 41.41 17.36
N VAL A 189 1.66 41.25 18.02
CA VAL A 189 0.62 40.30 17.56
C VAL A 189 0.00 40.76 16.25
N VAL A 190 -0.22 42.07 16.06
CA VAL A 190 -0.81 42.60 14.82
C VAL A 190 0.13 42.40 13.64
N ILE A 191 1.42 42.69 13.79
CA ILE A 191 2.42 42.54 12.73
C ILE A 191 2.62 41.05 12.40
N GLY A 192 2.71 40.19 13.43
CA GLY A 192 2.82 38.75 13.24
C GLY A 192 1.63 38.14 12.48
N SER A 193 0.41 38.61 12.76
CA SER A 193 -0.80 38.16 12.06
C SER A 193 -0.80 38.50 10.58
N ILE A 194 -0.37 39.73 10.22
CA ILE A 194 -0.30 40.15 8.81
C ILE A 194 0.70 39.29 8.03
N ILE A 195 1.88 39.03 8.59
CA ILE A 195 2.90 38.17 7.96
C ILE A 195 2.38 36.74 7.81
N ALA A 196 1.74 36.18 8.84
CA ALA A 196 1.17 34.84 8.78
C ALA A 196 0.12 34.68 7.67
N VAL A 197 -0.78 35.67 7.51
CA VAL A 197 -1.80 35.66 6.45
C VAL A 197 -1.17 35.72 5.05
N ILE A 198 -0.10 36.50 4.87
CA ILE A 198 0.62 36.57 3.59
C ILE A 198 1.24 35.20 3.25
N ILE A 199 1.92 34.56 4.21
CA ILE A 199 2.54 33.24 4.00
C ILE A 199 1.48 32.19 3.68
N LEU A 200 0.39 32.13 4.45
CA LEU A 200 -0.74 31.22 4.20
C LEU A 200 -1.38 31.44 2.82
N SER A 201 -1.48 32.69 2.37
CA SER A 201 -2.02 33.02 1.05
C SER A 201 -1.10 32.55 -0.09
N ILE A 202 0.22 32.72 0.07
CA ILE A 202 1.21 32.25 -0.91
C ILE A 202 1.23 30.72 -0.95
N LEU A 203 1.26 30.05 0.20
CA LEU A 203 1.20 28.58 0.26
C LEU A 203 -0.10 28.04 -0.35
N GLY A 204 -1.24 28.65 -0.02
CA GLY A 204 -2.54 28.27 -0.55
C GLY A 204 -2.60 28.43 -2.06
N LYS A 205 -2.07 29.53 -2.60
CA LYS A 205 -1.96 29.73 -4.05
C LYS A 205 -1.03 28.70 -4.71
N CYS A 206 0.14 28.46 -4.12
CA CYS A 206 1.10 27.49 -4.64
C CYS A 206 0.50 26.07 -4.69
N LEU A 207 -0.25 25.67 -3.66
CA LEU A 207 -0.97 24.40 -3.63
C LEU A 207 -2.12 24.37 -4.64
N TYR A 208 -2.81 25.48 -4.84
CA TYR A 208 -3.89 25.59 -5.82
C TYR A 208 -3.36 25.44 -7.25
N ASP A 209 -2.28 26.14 -7.59
CA ASP A 209 -1.65 26.06 -8.90
C ASP A 209 -1.10 24.63 -9.14
N PHE A 210 -0.45 24.03 -8.14
CA PHE A 210 0.02 22.65 -8.19
C PHE A 210 -1.12 21.62 -8.38
N LEU A 211 -2.31 21.89 -7.86
CA LEU A 211 -3.49 21.04 -8.05
C LEU A 211 -4.18 21.27 -9.40
N GLN A 212 -4.01 22.45 -10.02
CA GLN A 212 -4.59 22.77 -11.32
C GLN A 212 -3.75 22.29 -12.50
N ASP A 213 -2.44 22.17 -12.34
CA ASP A 213 -1.53 21.67 -13.39
C ASP A 213 -1.65 20.17 -13.65
N ARG A 214 -2.71 19.51 -13.15
CA ARG A 214 -3.06 18.16 -13.60
C ARG A 214 -3.34 18.22 -15.11
N PRO A 215 -2.54 17.55 -15.96
CA PRO A 215 -2.70 17.62 -17.40
C PRO A 215 -4.14 17.24 -17.76
N PRO A 216 -4.80 18.02 -18.64
CA PRO A 216 -6.19 17.78 -18.98
C PRO A 216 -6.32 16.34 -19.47
N LYS A 217 -7.18 15.56 -18.79
CA LYS A 217 -7.46 14.18 -19.17
C LYS A 217 -7.75 14.18 -20.68
N PRO A 218 -7.06 13.34 -21.47
CA PRO A 218 -7.27 13.31 -22.91
C PRO A 218 -8.76 13.11 -23.16
N LYS A 219 -9.37 14.07 -23.87
CA LYS A 219 -10.80 13.98 -24.21
C LYS A 219 -11.00 12.62 -24.87
N PRO A 220 -11.99 11.81 -24.43
CA PRO A 220 -12.31 10.56 -25.08
C PRO A 220 -12.57 10.87 -26.55
N GLN A 221 -11.60 10.52 -27.39
CA GLN A 221 -11.74 10.60 -28.83
C GLN A 221 -12.98 9.76 -29.15
N PRO A 222 -13.98 10.29 -29.87
CA PRO A 222 -15.10 9.48 -30.30
C PRO A 222 -14.53 8.27 -31.01
N VAL A 223 -14.84 7.09 -30.48
CA VAL A 223 -14.51 5.81 -31.11
C VAL A 223 -15.25 5.82 -32.45
N ILE A 224 -14.55 6.27 -33.50
CA ILE A 224 -15.01 6.07 -34.86
C ILE A 224 -14.96 4.55 -35.03
N TYR A 225 -16.13 3.93 -34.98
CA TYR A 225 -16.34 2.56 -35.42
C TYR A 225 -15.82 2.47 -36.85
N ARG A 226 -14.57 2.04 -37.01
CA ARG A 226 -14.02 1.69 -38.31
C ARG A 226 -14.80 0.46 -38.75
N THR A 227 -15.76 0.69 -39.62
CA THR A 227 -16.37 -0.33 -40.47
C THR A 227 -15.23 -1.19 -41.04
N PRO A 228 -15.30 -2.53 -40.96
CA PRO A 228 -14.28 -3.39 -41.53
C PRO A 228 -14.24 -3.13 -43.04
N SER A 229 -13.19 -2.44 -43.49
CA SER A 229 -12.93 -2.29 -44.92
C SER A 229 -12.54 -3.67 -45.47
N PRO A 230 -13.06 -4.04 -46.65
CA PRO A 230 -12.72 -5.29 -47.31
C PRO A 230 -11.20 -5.36 -47.56
N THR A 231 -10.67 -6.55 -47.30
CA THR A 231 -9.31 -7.03 -47.50
C THR A 231 -8.53 -6.23 -48.55
N ARG A 232 -7.68 -5.31 -48.08
CA ARG A 232 -6.71 -4.63 -48.92
C ARG A 232 -5.52 -5.60 -49.15
N PRO A 233 -5.07 -5.79 -50.40
CA PRO A 233 -3.91 -6.62 -50.70
C PRO A 233 -2.64 -6.09 -50.00
N PRO A 234 -1.67 -6.97 -49.71
CA PRO A 234 -0.47 -6.62 -48.97
C PRO A 234 0.30 -5.49 -49.67
N PRO A 235 0.77 -4.47 -48.92
CA PRO A 235 1.62 -3.44 -49.49
C PRO A 235 2.95 -4.07 -49.93
N SER A 236 3.31 -3.82 -51.18
CA SER A 236 4.67 -4.03 -51.67
C SER A 236 5.66 -3.35 -50.73
N GLN A 237 6.67 -4.11 -50.30
CA GLN A 237 7.80 -3.60 -49.52
C GLN A 237 8.55 -2.56 -50.34
N ASP A 238 8.28 -1.29 -50.09
CA ASP A 238 9.10 -0.18 -50.56
C ASP A 238 9.93 0.33 -49.38
N GLY A 239 11.25 0.39 -49.55
CA GLY A 239 12.28 0.45 -48.50
C GLY A 239 12.36 1.77 -47.72
N THR A 240 11.33 2.61 -47.72
CA THR A 240 11.39 3.98 -47.17
C THR A 240 10.95 4.11 -45.71
N ALA A 241 10.54 3.01 -45.06
CA ALA A 241 10.03 3.05 -43.68
C ALA A 241 11.14 3.16 -42.62
N LEU A 242 12.33 2.61 -42.89
CA LEU A 242 13.48 2.69 -41.99
C LEU A 242 14.07 4.11 -41.91
N GLU A 243 14.13 4.84 -43.04
CA GLU A 243 14.69 6.20 -43.08
C GLU A 243 13.86 7.22 -42.27
N ARG A 244 12.55 6.97 -42.08
CA ARG A 244 11.71 7.84 -41.25
C ARG A 244 11.94 7.65 -39.74
N GLN A 245 12.40 6.48 -39.30
CA GLN A 245 12.71 6.28 -37.87
C GLN A 245 14.02 6.98 -37.46
N ASP A 246 15.02 6.99 -38.33
CA ASP A 246 16.31 7.62 -38.02
C ASP A 246 16.19 9.15 -37.87
N LYS A 247 15.35 9.80 -38.67
CA LYS A 247 15.11 11.25 -38.53
C LYS A 247 14.44 11.62 -37.21
N VAL A 248 13.53 10.80 -36.70
CA VAL A 248 12.85 11.07 -35.41
C VAL A 248 13.83 10.89 -34.26
N TYR A 249 14.71 9.88 -34.33
CA TYR A 249 15.73 9.66 -33.31
C TYR A 249 16.75 10.82 -33.22
N GLN A 250 17.17 11.38 -34.36
CA GLN A 250 18.10 12.51 -34.38
C GLN A 250 17.49 13.80 -33.78
N ASP A 251 16.22 14.11 -34.09
CA ASP A 251 15.53 15.29 -33.52
C ASP A 251 15.38 15.21 -31.99
N ILE A 252 15.09 14.01 -31.46
CA ILE A 252 14.98 13.79 -30.01
C ILE A 252 16.35 13.98 -29.33
N LEU A 253 17.42 13.49 -29.95
CA LEU A 253 18.77 13.59 -29.41
C LEU A 253 19.27 15.04 -29.39
N GLU A 254 18.94 15.82 -30.42
CA GLU A 254 19.32 17.23 -30.53
C GLU A 254 18.58 18.10 -29.51
N ARG A 255 17.27 17.87 -29.29
CA ARG A 255 16.51 18.56 -28.24
C ARG A 255 17.06 18.28 -26.84
N LYS A 256 17.47 17.04 -26.58
CA LYS A 256 18.04 16.67 -25.28
C LYS A 256 19.37 17.40 -25.02
N LYS A 257 20.22 17.51 -26.04
CA LYS A 257 21.48 18.25 -25.96
C LYS A 257 21.27 19.75 -25.73
N ALA A 258 20.26 20.35 -26.37
CA ALA A 258 19.91 21.76 -26.14
C ALA A 258 19.38 22.02 -24.73
N HIS A 259 18.60 21.09 -24.18
CA HIS A 259 18.06 21.21 -22.82
C HIS A 259 19.16 21.14 -21.75
N ASP A 260 20.11 20.20 -21.88
CA ASP A 260 21.20 20.06 -20.92
C ASP A 260 22.16 21.27 -20.96
N ALA A 261 22.37 21.87 -22.14
CA ALA A 261 23.15 23.10 -22.28
C ALA A 261 22.47 24.31 -21.60
N ALA A 262 21.14 24.38 -21.62
CA ALA A 262 20.39 25.45 -20.95
C ALA A 262 20.49 25.36 -19.42
N ILE A 263 20.48 24.14 -18.85
CA ILE A 263 20.69 23.92 -17.41
C ILE A 263 22.11 24.35 -17.00
N ALA A 264 23.13 24.01 -17.81
CA ALA A 264 24.50 24.41 -17.52
C ALA A 264 24.69 25.94 -17.51
N ALA A 265 24.00 26.67 -18.40
CA ALA A 265 24.09 28.13 -18.46
C ALA A 265 23.45 28.85 -17.27
N GLN A 266 22.53 28.22 -16.53
CA GLN A 266 21.87 28.82 -15.36
C GLN A 266 22.69 28.67 -14.06
N GLY A 267 23.74 27.84 -14.05
CA GLY A 267 24.49 27.50 -12.83
C GLY A 267 25.61 28.46 -12.41
N GLU A 268 25.98 29.46 -13.20
CA GLU A 268 27.15 30.31 -12.92
C GLU A 268 26.83 31.71 -12.34
N GLY A 269 25.58 31.98 -11.98
CA GLY A 269 25.12 33.34 -11.61
C GLY A 269 25.19 33.74 -10.14
N GLU A 270 25.30 32.83 -9.17
CA GLU A 270 25.11 33.17 -7.75
C GLU A 270 26.20 32.58 -6.84
N ARG A 271 27.38 33.19 -6.86
CA ARG A 271 28.37 32.99 -5.81
C ARG A 271 29.07 34.30 -5.47
N GLY A 272 28.43 35.08 -4.62
CA GLY A 272 28.98 36.35 -4.15
C GLY A 272 28.14 37.01 -3.08
N ASP A 273 27.94 36.36 -1.94
CA ASP A 273 27.87 37.10 -0.67
C ASP A 273 28.34 36.21 0.48
N SER A 274 29.57 36.45 0.92
CA SER A 274 30.19 35.79 2.06
C SER A 274 29.74 36.51 3.32
N ILE A 275 28.74 35.96 4.01
CA ILE A 275 28.39 36.40 5.35
C ILE A 275 29.40 35.77 6.31
N GLU A 276 30.38 36.59 6.71
CA GLU A 276 31.28 36.37 7.82
C GLU A 276 30.46 36.42 9.12
N VAL A 277 30.21 35.27 9.73
CA VAL A 277 29.58 35.19 11.07
C VAL A 277 30.69 35.02 12.09
N ASP A 278 30.89 36.09 12.85
CA ASP A 278 31.80 36.24 13.97
C ASP A 278 31.50 35.20 15.07
N GLU A 279 32.41 34.25 15.25
CA GLU A 279 32.38 33.24 16.31
C GLU A 279 33.13 33.77 17.54
N SER A 280 32.42 34.54 18.37
CA SER A 280 32.95 35.05 19.63
C SER A 280 31.97 34.84 20.79
N ALA A 281 32.45 34.10 21.80
CA ALA A 281 31.97 33.97 23.18
C ALA A 281 30.86 32.95 23.49
N SER A 282 31.21 31.92 24.28
CA SER A 282 30.97 31.99 25.74
C SER A 282 31.44 30.71 26.46
N GLN A 283 32.47 30.91 27.30
CA GLN A 283 32.86 30.02 28.39
C GLN A 283 31.79 30.02 29.51
N ARG A 284 31.56 28.88 30.15
CA ARG A 284 31.70 28.65 31.62
C ARG A 284 30.67 27.67 32.20
N GLY A 285 31.18 26.80 33.09
CA GLY A 285 30.44 26.10 34.16
C GLY A 285 30.14 24.64 33.81
N GLY A 286 30.75 23.61 34.40
CA GLY A 286 31.42 23.54 35.69
C GLY A 286 30.41 23.39 36.81
N PHE A 287 29.81 22.21 36.98
CA PHE A 287 29.13 21.86 38.22
C PHE A 287 29.34 20.39 38.60
N ALA A 288 29.86 20.23 39.81
CA ALA A 288 30.19 19.00 40.47
C ALA A 288 28.97 18.42 41.20
N GLY A 289 28.95 17.08 41.29
CA GLY A 289 28.64 16.30 42.49
C GLY A 289 27.38 16.57 43.31
N SER A 290 26.46 15.60 43.31
CA SER A 290 25.68 15.17 44.49
C SER A 290 25.01 13.83 44.14
N GLU A 291 25.55 12.72 44.61
CA GLU A 291 25.05 11.98 45.78
C GLU A 291 23.65 11.33 45.63
N LEU A 292 23.69 10.00 45.59
CA LEU A 292 22.60 9.06 45.87
C LEU A 292 21.90 9.39 47.21
N PRO A 293 20.60 9.06 47.33
CA PRO A 293 20.30 7.87 48.14
C PRO A 293 19.11 7.00 47.68
N LYS A 294 19.34 5.68 47.84
CA LYS A 294 18.50 4.64 48.46
C LYS A 294 17.01 4.47 48.06
N LYS A 295 16.74 3.22 47.61
CA LYS A 295 15.67 2.29 48.02
C LYS A 295 14.29 2.89 48.33
N ILE A 296 13.32 2.60 47.47
CA ILE A 296 11.95 2.26 47.88
C ILE A 296 11.50 1.04 47.05
N ALA A 297 11.25 -0.06 47.77
CA ALA A 297 10.48 -1.21 47.30
C ALA A 297 8.97 -0.90 47.42
N VAL A 298 8.11 -1.82 46.98
CA VAL A 298 6.62 -1.77 46.91
C VAL A 298 6.14 -1.35 45.52
N GLY A 299 5.26 -2.05 44.82
CA GLY A 299 4.51 -3.27 45.12
C GLY A 299 3.68 -3.60 43.87
N GLN A 300 3.51 -4.89 43.58
CA GLN A 300 2.60 -5.38 42.56
C GLN A 300 1.16 -5.04 42.96
N SER A 301 0.37 -4.53 42.02
CA SER A 301 -1.09 -4.58 42.10
C SER A 301 -1.64 -4.98 40.74
N GLU A 302 -2.10 -6.23 40.66
CA GLU A 302 -3.04 -6.71 39.65
C GLU A 302 -4.30 -5.85 39.68
N ALA A 303 -4.75 -5.40 38.50
CA ALA A 303 -6.07 -4.83 38.33
C ALA A 303 -6.84 -5.68 37.32
N THR A 304 -7.50 -6.70 37.87
CA THR A 304 -8.62 -7.42 37.26
C THR A 304 -9.80 -6.44 37.12
N ILE A 305 -10.22 -6.14 35.89
CA ILE A 305 -11.54 -5.52 35.65
C ILE A 305 -12.50 -6.61 35.19
N VAL A 306 -13.27 -7.11 36.15
CA VAL A 306 -14.60 -7.66 35.94
C VAL A 306 -15.57 -6.48 36.01
N ASN A 307 -16.50 -6.36 35.08
CA ASN A 307 -17.72 -5.63 35.37
C ASN A 307 -18.94 -6.37 34.84
N GLU A 308 -19.79 -6.73 35.81
CA GLU A 308 -21.09 -7.37 35.68
C GLU A 308 -22.15 -6.44 35.09
N LYS A 309 -23.01 -7.05 34.28
CA LYS A 309 -24.49 -7.03 34.37
C LYS A 309 -25.16 -6.00 35.31
N GLY A 310 -26.19 -5.34 34.75
CA GLY A 310 -27.48 -5.15 35.44
C GLY A 310 -28.12 -3.78 35.29
N GLY A 311 -29.27 -3.70 34.62
CA GLY A 311 -30.10 -2.50 34.61
C GLY A 311 -31.38 -2.67 33.79
N GLN A 312 -32.45 -3.12 34.46
CA GLN A 312 -33.81 -3.21 33.93
C GLN A 312 -34.55 -1.86 33.99
N GLY A 313 -35.57 -1.69 33.13
CA GLY A 313 -36.63 -0.68 33.25
C GLY A 313 -37.38 -0.56 31.91
N LEU A 314 -38.45 -1.33 31.64
CA LEU A 314 -39.86 -1.20 32.07
C LEU A 314 -40.58 0.09 31.62
N GLY A 315 -41.63 -0.13 30.82
CA GLY A 315 -42.80 0.76 30.60
C GLY A 315 -42.71 1.60 29.32
N GLY A 316 -43.65 1.58 28.37
CA GLY A 316 -45.00 1.02 28.29
C GLY A 316 -45.82 1.90 27.32
N GLY A 317 -46.75 1.32 26.54
CA GLY A 317 -47.85 2.07 25.92
C GLY A 317 -48.00 2.00 24.39
N THR A 318 -48.68 0.94 23.93
CA THR A 318 -49.58 0.87 22.75
C THR A 318 -50.78 1.85 22.89
N PRO A 319 -51.72 2.07 21.93
CA PRO A 319 -52.17 1.23 20.78
C PRO A 319 -52.37 2.04 19.45
N GLY A 320 -52.77 1.53 18.29
CA GLY A 320 -53.28 0.26 17.79
C GLY A 320 -53.92 0.48 16.39
N VAL A 321 -54.45 -0.61 15.80
CA VAL A 321 -55.37 -0.67 14.63
C VAL A 321 -54.70 -0.46 13.25
N GLY A 322 -54.83 -1.32 12.24
CA GLY A 322 -55.62 -2.54 12.05
C GLY A 322 -55.29 -3.21 10.71
N ARG A 323 -55.52 -4.53 10.64
CA ARG A 323 -56.49 -5.21 9.77
C ARG A 323 -56.04 -5.54 8.32
N GLY A 324 -56.06 -6.84 8.04
CA GLY A 324 -56.38 -7.43 6.73
C GLY A 324 -55.15 -7.95 5.98
N SER A 325 -54.82 -9.25 5.96
CA SER A 325 -55.54 -10.43 5.44
C SER A 325 -55.06 -10.86 4.06
N LYS A 326 -54.95 -12.20 3.95
CA LYS A 326 -54.91 -13.07 2.76
C LYS A 326 -53.53 -13.55 2.31
N GLY A 327 -53.40 -14.87 2.38
CA GLY A 327 -52.22 -15.63 2.01
C GLY A 327 -52.00 -15.78 0.52
N ALA A 328 -50.80 -16.25 0.21
CA ALA A 328 -50.46 -17.04 -0.97
C ALA A 328 -49.22 -17.86 -0.56
N SER A 329 -49.43 -19.16 -0.34
CA SER A 329 -48.94 -20.24 -1.19
C SER A 329 -47.41 -20.37 -1.27
N LEU A 330 -46.96 -21.42 -0.58
CA LEU A 330 -45.72 -22.14 -0.80
C LEU A 330 -45.51 -22.43 -2.29
N MET A 331 -44.38 -22.01 -2.86
CA MET A 331 -43.85 -22.63 -4.08
C MET A 331 -42.33 -22.55 -4.08
N SER A 332 -41.72 -23.67 -3.69
CA SER A 332 -40.30 -23.98 -3.86
C SER A 332 -39.96 -24.10 -5.35
N PRO A 333 -38.89 -23.47 -5.86
CA PRO A 333 -38.44 -23.69 -7.23
C PRO A 333 -37.69 -25.02 -7.35
N THR A 334 -38.25 -25.91 -8.17
CA THR A 334 -37.63 -27.14 -8.70
C THR A 334 -36.44 -26.78 -9.59
N PRO A 335 -35.26 -27.44 -9.46
CA PRO A 335 -34.18 -27.27 -10.42
C PRO A 335 -34.48 -28.04 -11.72
N THR A 336 -34.55 -27.32 -12.84
CA THR A 336 -34.58 -27.90 -14.19
C THR A 336 -33.20 -28.43 -14.56
N VAL A 337 -33.09 -29.75 -14.66
CA VAL A 337 -31.96 -30.43 -15.30
C VAL A 337 -32.15 -30.34 -16.81
N LEU A 338 -31.36 -29.49 -17.48
CA LEU A 338 -31.22 -29.50 -18.94
C LEU A 338 -30.12 -30.47 -19.34
N SER A 339 -30.57 -31.65 -19.76
CA SER A 339 -29.78 -32.67 -20.45
C SER A 339 -29.77 -32.41 -21.95
N GLY A 340 -28.62 -32.62 -22.60
CA GLY A 340 -28.55 -32.94 -24.03
C GLY A 340 -27.87 -31.92 -24.94
N GLY A 341 -26.64 -32.22 -25.35
CA GLY A 341 -25.91 -31.46 -26.36
C GLY A 341 -24.63 -32.16 -26.80
N SER A 342 -24.75 -33.37 -27.34
CA SER A 342 -23.67 -34.11 -27.99
C SER A 342 -23.23 -33.41 -29.28
N ASN A 343 -22.01 -32.89 -29.32
CA ASN A 343 -21.38 -32.34 -30.52
C ASN A 343 -20.90 -33.46 -31.46
N PRO A 344 -21.17 -33.39 -32.78
CA PRO A 344 -20.67 -34.36 -33.73
C PRO A 344 -19.17 -34.18 -34.02
N ILE A 345 -18.49 -35.32 -34.03
CA ILE A 345 -17.09 -35.54 -34.43
C ILE A 345 -16.84 -34.98 -35.84
N GLY A 346 -15.92 -34.03 -35.94
CA GLY A 346 -15.42 -33.50 -37.20
C GLY A 346 -14.61 -34.55 -37.96
N LYS A 347 -15.01 -34.82 -39.20
CA LYS A 347 -14.24 -35.58 -40.20
C LYS A 347 -12.92 -34.90 -40.52
N ALA A 348 -11.83 -35.67 -40.52
CA ALA A 348 -10.54 -35.27 -41.07
C ALA A 348 -10.59 -35.21 -42.62
N PRO A 349 -9.87 -34.26 -43.26
CA PRO A 349 -9.69 -34.23 -44.71
C PRO A 349 -8.66 -35.28 -45.19
N PRO A 350 -8.79 -35.77 -46.43
CA PRO A 350 -7.85 -36.75 -47.00
C PRO A 350 -6.49 -36.13 -47.35
N PRO A 351 -5.41 -36.93 -47.33
CA PRO A 351 -4.09 -36.49 -47.75
C PRO A 351 -4.02 -36.32 -49.27
N ILE A 352 -3.24 -35.32 -49.70
CA ILE A 352 -2.82 -35.07 -51.09
C ILE A 352 -1.57 -35.90 -51.38
#